data_AF-A0A7W0V4I0-F1
#
_entry.id   AF-A0A7W0V4I0-F1
#
_cell.length_a   1.000
_cell.length_b   1.000
_cell.length_c   1.000
_cell.angle_alpha   90.00
_cell.angle_beta   90.00
_cell.angle_gamma   90.00
#
_symmetry.space_group_name_H-M   'P 1'
#
loop_
_entity.id
_entity.type
_entity.pdbx_description
1 polymer ?
#
loop_
_entity_poly.entity_id
_entity_poly.type
_entity_poly.pdbx_seq_one_letter_code
_entity_poly.pdbx_strand_id
1 'polypeptide(L)'
;MDGSVPDLRRHIAGLLTGTIDLNQFQHWFIVNETAIEQLGTDDEVDLLNRVENLLAEFTGDHISAAELLEALCKESETFSAEREFATAVSQ
;
A
#
# COMPACT_ATOMS: atom_id res chain seq x y z
N MET A 1 -11.01 -10.46 17.57
CA MET A 1 -10.04 -9.80 16.66
C MET A 1 -9.79 -8.44 17.25
N ASP A 2 -8.52 -8.10 17.50
CA ASP A 2 -8.15 -6.71 17.82
C ASP A 2 -8.67 -5.87 16.66
N GLY A 3 -9.63 -4.97 16.91
CA GLY A 3 -10.38 -4.24 15.88
C GLY A 3 -9.56 -3.15 15.18
N SER A 4 -8.26 -3.36 15.04
CA SER A 4 -7.34 -2.42 14.40
C SER A 4 -7.33 -2.65 12.89
N VAL A 5 -7.40 -1.54 12.15
CA VAL A 5 -7.28 -1.52 10.70
C VAL A 5 -5.93 -2.16 10.30
N PRO A 6 -5.92 -3.10 9.34
CA PRO A 6 -4.68 -3.67 8.83
C PRO A 6 -3.77 -2.60 8.21
N ASP A 7 -2.50 -2.59 8.58
CA ASP A 7 -1.55 -1.56 8.15
C ASP A 7 -0.92 -1.92 6.78
N LEU A 8 -1.54 -1.39 5.72
CA LEU A 8 -1.11 -1.58 4.33
C LEU A 8 0.26 -0.97 4.06
N ARG A 9 0.53 0.22 4.58
CA ARG A 9 1.81 0.92 4.40
C ARG A 9 2.98 0.10 4.93
N ARG A 10 2.82 -0.51 6.11
CA ARG A 10 3.82 -1.39 6.71
C ARG A 10 4.12 -2.60 5.81
N HIS A 11 3.11 -3.19 5.19
CA HIS A 11 3.31 -4.34 4.29
C HIS A 11 3.98 -3.94 2.98
N ILE A 12 3.63 -2.78 2.41
CA ILE A 12 4.34 -2.21 1.25
C ILE A 12 5.82 -1.99 1.59
N ALA A 13 6.12 -1.36 2.72
CA ALA A 13 7.51 -1.18 3.17
C ALA A 13 8.25 -2.51 3.38
N GLY A 14 7.55 -3.52 3.92
CA GLY A 14 8.08 -4.88 4.05
C GLY A 14 8.46 -5.49 2.69
N LEU A 15 7.63 -5.30 1.67
CA LEU A 15 7.88 -5.78 0.31
C LEU A 15 9.07 -5.03 -0.31
N LEU A 16 9.10 -3.70 -0.22
CA LEU A 16 10.17 -2.86 -0.79
C LEU A 16 11.54 -3.13 -0.15
N THR A 17 11.56 -3.46 1.15
CA THR A 17 12.79 -3.81 1.88
C THR A 17 13.21 -5.28 1.70
N GLY A 18 12.39 -6.09 1.02
CA GLY A 18 12.60 -7.53 0.86
C GLY A 18 12.39 -8.35 2.15
N THR A 19 11.76 -7.76 3.17
CA THR A 19 11.43 -8.45 4.42
C THR A 19 10.31 -9.46 4.22
N ILE A 20 9.39 -9.19 3.28
CA ILE A 20 8.40 -10.13 2.75
C ILE A 20 8.53 -10.18 1.24
N ASP A 21 8.17 -11.31 0.64
CA ASP A 21 8.12 -11.45 -0.82
C ASP A 21 6.73 -11.09 -1.38
N LEU A 22 6.65 -11.00 -2.71
CA LEU A 22 5.44 -10.60 -3.42
C LEU A 22 4.26 -11.56 -3.18
N ASN A 23 4.51 -12.86 -3.04
CA ASN A 23 3.44 -13.83 -2.78
C ASN A 23 2.89 -13.68 -1.36
N GLN A 24 3.77 -13.48 -0.37
CA GLN A 24 3.36 -13.15 0.99
C GLN A 24 2.54 -11.85 1.05
N PHE A 25 2.98 -10.82 0.32
CA PHE A 25 2.26 -9.55 0.22
C PHE A 25 0.88 -9.71 -0.40
N GLN A 26 0.77 -10.38 -1.55
CA GLN A 26 -0.52 -10.61 -2.23
C GLN A 26 -1.49 -11.42 -1.37
N HIS A 27 -1.00 -12.46 -0.70
CA HIS A 27 -1.86 -13.25 0.19
C HIS A 27 -2.35 -12.42 1.38
N TRP A 28 -1.48 -11.62 1.99
CA TRP A 28 -1.90 -10.70 3.06
C TRP A 28 -2.91 -9.67 2.55
N PHE A 29 -2.69 -9.11 1.35
CA PHE A 29 -3.56 -8.10 0.75
C PHE A 29 -5.00 -8.62 0.58
N ILE A 30 -5.17 -9.76 -0.09
CA ILE A 30 -6.49 -10.39 -0.33
C ILE A 30 -7.24 -10.67 0.97
N VAL A 31 -6.53 -11.06 2.04
CA VAL A 31 -7.15 -11.38 3.33
C VAL A 31 -7.62 -10.13 4.07
N ASN A 32 -7.01 -8.97 3.81
CA ASN A 32 -7.17 -7.76 4.63
C ASN A 32 -7.80 -6.57 3.89
N GLU A 33 -7.89 -6.58 2.56
CA GLU A 33 -8.44 -5.49 1.74
C GLU A 33 -9.84 -5.06 2.20
N THR A 34 -10.73 -6.03 2.44
CA THR A 34 -12.11 -5.77 2.88
C THR A 34 -12.19 -5.11 4.26
N ALA A 35 -11.21 -5.34 5.13
CA ALA A 35 -11.15 -4.70 6.44
C ALA A 35 -10.63 -3.26 6.34
N ILE A 36 -9.69 -3.00 5.44
CA ILE A 36 -9.20 -1.64 5.15
C ILE A 36 -10.30 -0.82 4.48
N GLU A 37 -11.03 -1.38 3.52
CA GLU A 37 -12.14 -0.71 2.85
C GLU A 37 -13.25 -0.27 3.82
N GLN A 38 -13.58 -1.12 4.79
CA GLN A 38 -14.70 -0.86 5.72
C GLN A 38 -14.31 -0.04 6.96
N LEU A 39 -13.06 -0.13 7.40
CA LEU A 39 -12.63 0.41 8.69
C LEU A 39 -11.52 1.47 8.57
N GLY A 40 -10.87 1.57 7.41
CA GLY A 40 -9.81 2.55 7.15
C GLY A 40 -10.34 3.96 6.94
N THR A 41 -9.44 4.94 7.03
CA THR A 41 -9.73 6.32 6.63
C THR A 41 -9.80 6.47 5.11
N ASP A 42 -10.35 7.60 4.62
CA ASP A 42 -10.37 7.90 3.19
C ASP A 42 -8.98 7.80 2.54
N ASP A 43 -7.91 8.25 3.22
CA ASP A 43 -6.52 8.11 2.76
C ASP A 43 -6.05 6.65 2.67
N GLU A 44 -6.47 5.81 3.62
CA GLU A 44 -6.12 4.38 3.63
C GLU A 44 -6.86 3.64 2.52
N VAL A 45 -8.12 4.01 2.27
CA VAL A 45 -8.94 3.47 1.19
C VAL A 45 -8.43 3.95 -0.18
N ASP A 46 -7.98 5.20 -0.31
CA ASP A 46 -7.35 5.69 -1.56
C ASP A 46 -6.08 4.90 -1.88
N LEU A 47 -5.20 4.71 -0.88
CA LEU A 47 -4.01 3.88 -1.05
C LEU A 47 -4.37 2.43 -1.41
N LEU A 48 -5.38 1.85 -0.75
CA LEU A 48 -5.87 0.50 -1.06
C LEU A 48 -6.25 0.38 -2.54
N ASN A 49 -7.08 1.29 -3.04
CA ASN A 49 -7.54 1.31 -4.43
C ASN A 49 -6.37 1.44 -5.43
N ARG A 50 -5.36 2.26 -5.11
CA ARG A 50 -4.17 2.38 -5.97
C ARG A 50 -3.37 1.09 -6.02
N VAL A 51 -3.13 0.47 -4.87
CA VAL A 51 -2.40 -0.81 -4.79
C VAL A 51 -3.17 -1.92 -5.50
N GLU A 52 -4.50 -1.97 -5.36
CA GLU A 52 -5.35 -2.92 -6.08
C GLU A 52 -5.17 -2.78 -7.60
N ASN A 53 -5.23 -1.55 -8.12
CA ASN A 53 -5.02 -1.29 -9.54
C ASN A 53 -3.63 -1.74 -10.02
N LEU A 54 -2.57 -1.43 -9.26
CA LEU A 54 -1.21 -1.86 -9.61
C LEU A 54 -1.07 -3.39 -9.62
N LEU A 55 -1.71 -4.09 -8.68
CA LEU A 55 -1.74 -5.55 -8.66
C LEU A 55 -2.55 -6.11 -9.83
N ALA A 56 -3.65 -5.47 -10.23
CA ALA A 56 -4.43 -5.84 -11.40
C ALA A 56 -3.62 -5.68 -12.69
N GLU A 57 -2.86 -4.59 -12.84
CA GLU A 57 -1.96 -4.40 -13.99
C GLU A 57 -0.84 -5.46 -14.02
N PHE A 58 -0.25 -5.77 -12.87
CA PHE A 58 0.79 -6.80 -12.78
C PHE A 58 0.25 -8.20 -13.10
N THR A 59 -0.90 -8.58 -12.53
CA THR A 59 -1.53 -9.89 -12.77
C THR A 59 -2.10 -10.00 -14.19
N GLY A 60 -2.45 -8.89 -14.82
CA GLY A 60 -2.83 -8.78 -16.22
C GLY A 60 -1.64 -8.79 -17.20
N ASP A 61 -0.40 -8.93 -16.72
CA ASP A 61 0.83 -8.88 -17.52
C ASP A 61 1.05 -7.52 -18.24
N HIS A 62 0.40 -6.46 -17.74
CA HIS A 62 0.55 -5.09 -18.28
C HIS A 62 1.81 -4.39 -17.76
N ILE A 63 2.24 -4.73 -16.55
CA ILE A 63 3.48 -4.23 -15.94
C ILE A 63 4.32 -5.39 -15.39
N SER A 64 5.63 -5.23 -15.42
CA SER A 64 6.59 -6.18 -14.85
C SER A 64 6.65 -6.08 -13.32
N ALA A 65 7.19 -7.11 -12.65
CA ALA A 65 7.40 -7.06 -11.19
C ALA A 65 8.29 -5.89 -10.75
N ALA A 66 9.28 -5.50 -11.57
CA ALA A 66 10.12 -4.33 -11.29
C ALA A 66 9.33 -3.01 -11.38
N GLU A 67 8.43 -2.89 -12.35
CA GLU A 67 7.57 -1.72 -12.54
C GLU A 67 6.54 -1.59 -11.40
N LEU A 68 6.00 -2.73 -10.94
CA LEU A 68 5.16 -2.78 -9.74
C LEU A 68 5.92 -2.25 -8.51
N LEU A 69 7.14 -2.72 -8.27
CA LEU A 69 7.94 -2.27 -7.12
C LEU A 69 8.29 -0.79 -7.20
N GLU A 70 8.60 -0.27 -8.40
CA GLU A 70 8.84 1.16 -8.61
C GLU A 70 7.58 1.98 -8.32
N ALA A 71 6.41 1.54 -8.80
CA ALA A 71 5.15 2.22 -8.54
C ALA A 71 4.81 2.23 -7.04
N LEU A 72 4.96 1.10 -6.35
CA LEU A 72 4.76 1.01 -4.91
C LEU A 72 5.75 1.88 -4.11
N CYS A 73 6.99 2.02 -4.59
CA CYS A 73 7.97 2.94 -4.01
C CYS A 73 7.48 4.39 -4.09
N LYS A 74 7.02 4.82 -5.26
CA LYS A 74 6.49 6.18 -5.48
C LYS A 74 5.28 6.48 -4.60
N GLU A 75 4.38 5.51 -4.42
CA GLU A 75 3.25 5.68 -3.50
C GLU A 75 3.75 5.87 -2.05
N SER A 76 4.73 5.06 -1.60
CA SER A 76 5.31 5.21 -0.25
C SER A 76 6.03 6.55 -0.03
N GLU A 77 6.65 7.13 -1.07
CA GLU A 77 7.32 8.43 -1.00
C GLU A 77 6.33 9.60 -0.96
N THR A 78 5.22 9.50 -1.70
CA THR A 78 4.16 10.51 -1.76
C THR A 78 3.54 10.76 -0.37
N PHE A 79 3.22 9.68 0.35
CA PHE A 79 2.69 9.79 1.72
C PHE A 79 3.72 10.30 2.74
N SER A 80 5.01 10.09 2.49
CA SER A 80 6.07 10.64 3.34
C SER A 80 6.17 12.16 3.17
N ALA A 81 6.08 12.65 1.93
CA ALA A 81 6.12 14.08 1.63
C ALA A 81 4.88 14.83 2.14
N GLU A 82 3.68 14.25 2.05
CA GLU A 82 2.44 14.86 2.54
C GLU A 82 2.43 15.01 4.07
N ARG A 83 3.02 14.06 4.80
CA ARG A 83 3.17 14.14 6.26
C ARG A 83 4.15 15.22 6.71
N GLU A 84 5.23 15.45 5.95
CA GLU A 84 6.18 16.52 6.25
C GLU A 84 5.55 17.90 6.00
N PHE A 85 4.74 18.04 4.95
CA PHE A 85 4.06 19.30 4.64
C PHE A 85 2.98 19.65 5.68
N ALA A 86 2.17 18.68 6.12
CA ALA A 86 1.16 18.89 7.16
C ALA A 86 1.76 19.30 8.52
N THR A 87 2.97 18.79 8.82
CA THR A 87 3.71 19.15 10.04
C THR A 87 4.31 20.57 9.94
N ALA A 88 4.77 20.96 8.75
CA ALA A 88 5.36 22.29 8.51
C ALA A 88 4.34 23.43 8.49
N VAL A 89 3.11 23.17 8.05
CA VAL A 89 2.03 24.20 7.98
C VAL A 89 1.36 24.46 9.34
N SER A 90 1.58 23.59 10.33
CA SER A 90 1.03 23.74 11.69
C SER A 90 1.96 24.48 12.68
N GLN A 91 3.05 25.11 12.21
CA GLN A 91 3.99 25.91 13.01
C GLN A 91 3.84 27.42 12.77
#